data_AF-A0A5C8SEB7-F1
#
_entry.id   AF-A0A5C8SEB7-F1
#
_cell.length_a   1.000
_cell.length_b   1.000
_cell.length_c   1.000
_cell.angle_alpha   90.00
_cell.angle_beta   90.00
_cell.angle_gamma   90.00
#
_symmetry.space_group_name_H-M   'P 1'
#
loop_
_entity.id
_entity.type
_entity.pdbx_description
1 polymer ?
#
loop_
_entity_poly.entity_id
_entity_poly.type
_entity_poly.pdbx_seq_one_letter_code
_entity_poly.pdbx_strand_id
1 'polypeptide(L)'
;MNETPDLDRAARAIAENVYAAFCRQATMPAHPLEEQTVVTRLVEAIRPQVGGAPGAIVEAANAALSAWEQRDPDVRGPRVVAVDPADGSVTLG
;
A
#
# COMPACT_ATOMS: atom_id res chain seq x y z
N MET A 1 18.45 -19.79 -2.81
CA MET A 1 17.57 -19.81 -1.62
C MET A 1 17.85 -18.62 -0.70
N ASN A 2 17.71 -17.38 -1.19
CA ASN A 2 17.87 -16.19 -0.32
C ASN A 2 17.04 -14.97 -0.78
N GLU A 3 15.99 -15.18 -1.57
CA GLU A 3 15.15 -14.08 -2.11
C GLU A 3 14.11 -13.59 -1.11
N THR A 4 13.72 -14.42 -0.13
CA THR A 4 12.66 -14.13 0.84
C THR A 4 12.85 -12.83 1.65
N PRO A 5 14.02 -12.55 2.26
CA PRO A 5 14.20 -11.32 3.05
C PRO A 5 14.23 -10.04 2.20
N ASP A 6 14.61 -10.15 0.92
CA ASP A 6 14.65 -9.00 0.01
C ASP A 6 13.24 -8.64 -0.49
N LEU A 7 12.44 -9.67 -0.83
CA LEU A 7 11.04 -9.51 -1.23
C LEU A 7 10.18 -8.94 -0.09
N ASP A 8 10.38 -9.40 1.15
CA ASP A 8 9.71 -8.85 2.33
C ASP A 8 10.06 -7.37 2.56
N ARG A 9 11.33 -7.01 2.38
CA ARG A 9 11.78 -5.61 2.50
C ARG A 9 11.17 -4.73 1.39
N ALA A 10 11.14 -5.22 0.16
CA ALA A 10 10.52 -4.51 -0.96
C ALA A 10 9.01 -4.31 -0.74
N ALA A 11 8.30 -5.36 -0.29
CA ALA A 11 6.88 -5.26 0.06
C ALA A 11 6.63 -4.19 1.12
N ARG A 12 7.49 -4.16 2.16
CA ARG A 12 7.43 -3.17 3.23
C ARG A 12 7.62 -1.74 2.72
N ALA A 13 8.66 -1.52 1.91
CA ALA A 13 8.94 -0.20 1.35
C ALA A 13 7.79 0.31 0.46
N ILE A 14 7.25 -0.54 -0.41
CA ILE A 14 6.11 -0.19 -1.27
C ILE A 14 4.88 0.14 -0.41
N ALA A 15 4.57 -0.68 0.60
CA ALA A 15 3.42 -0.44 1.49
C ALA A 15 3.53 0.90 2.23
N GLU A 16 4.72 1.23 2.75
CA GLU A 16 4.99 2.51 3.41
C GLU A 16 4.84 3.68 2.44
N ASN A 17 5.34 3.55 1.22
CA ASN A 17 5.19 4.58 0.18
C ASN A 17 3.74 4.77 -0.25
N VAL A 18 2.98 3.68 -0.41
CA VAL A 18 1.53 3.74 -0.69
C VAL A 18 0.80 4.49 0.42
N TYR A 19 1.05 4.13 1.68
CA TYR A 19 0.44 4.78 2.82
C TYR A 19 0.80 6.27 2.90
N ALA A 20 2.09 6.61 2.79
CA ALA A 20 2.57 7.99 2.84
C ALA A 20 2.05 8.85 1.67
N ALA A 21 1.90 8.26 0.48
CA ALA A 21 1.29 8.95 -0.65
C ALA A 21 -0.21 9.15 -0.42
N PHE A 22 -0.92 8.12 0.05
CA PHE A 22 -2.36 8.16 0.30
C PHE A 22 -2.70 9.22 1.35
N CYS A 23 -2.01 9.22 2.50
CA CYS A 23 -2.21 10.18 3.58
C CYS A 23 -1.95 11.63 3.18
N ARG A 24 -1.12 11.88 2.14
CA ARG A 24 -0.90 13.23 1.62
C ARG A 24 -2.08 13.80 0.85
N GLN A 25 -2.98 12.95 0.34
CA GLN A 25 -4.09 13.36 -0.52
C GLN A 25 -5.47 12.94 0.01
N ALA A 26 -5.52 11.98 0.93
CA ALA A 26 -6.76 11.49 1.51
C ALA A 26 -7.36 12.52 2.47
N THR A 27 -8.69 12.55 2.50
CA THR A 27 -9.46 13.17 3.58
C THR A 27 -9.61 12.14 4.68
N MET A 28 -9.10 12.44 5.86
CA MET A 28 -9.06 11.51 6.99
C MET A 28 -9.02 12.27 8.33
N PRO A 29 -9.57 11.69 9.42
CA PRO A 29 -9.54 12.30 10.74
C PRO A 29 -8.10 12.43 11.27
N ALA A 30 -7.87 13.29 12.27
CA ALA A 30 -6.55 13.52 12.85
C ALA A 30 -5.91 12.26 13.48
N HIS A 31 -6.74 11.26 13.79
CA HIS A 31 -6.33 9.96 14.31
C HIS A 31 -7.06 8.86 13.52
N PRO A 32 -6.63 8.57 12.28
CA PRO A 32 -7.11 7.38 11.59
C PRO A 32 -6.74 6.12 12.39
N LEU A 33 -7.30 4.97 12.01
CA LEU A 33 -6.80 3.64 12.40
C LEU A 33 -5.26 3.64 12.55
N GLU A 34 -4.72 3.02 13.62
CA GLU A 34 -3.28 3.06 13.91
C GLU A 34 -2.46 2.79 12.63
N GLU A 35 -1.57 3.72 12.26
CA GLU A 35 -0.72 3.66 11.07
C GLU A 35 -0.11 2.28 10.88
N GLN A 36 0.37 1.69 11.97
CA GLN A 36 1.01 0.38 11.98
C GLN A 36 0.06 -0.74 11.52
N THR A 37 -1.23 -0.64 11.83
CA THR A 37 -2.26 -1.59 11.38
C THR A 37 -2.50 -1.47 9.88
N VAL A 38 -2.59 -0.26 9.34
CA VAL A 38 -2.83 -0.04 7.91
C VAL A 38 -1.62 -0.50 7.09
N VAL A 39 -0.42 -0.08 7.47
CA VAL A 39 0.81 -0.48 6.78
C VAL A 39 1.01 -1.99 6.84
N THR A 40 0.74 -2.64 7.98
CA THR A 40 0.85 -4.11 8.07
C THR A 40 -0.06 -4.82 7.07
N ARG A 41 -1.30 -4.37 6.92
CA ARG A 41 -2.22 -4.97 5.93
C ARG A 41 -1.81 -4.72 4.49
N LEU A 42 -1.27 -3.53 4.20
CA LEU A 42 -0.71 -3.23 2.88
C LEU A 42 0.45 -4.20 2.58
N VAL A 43 1.34 -4.44 3.54
CA VAL A 43 2.43 -5.42 3.37
C VAL A 43 1.88 -6.81 3.10
N GLU A 44 0.93 -7.29 3.91
CA GLU A 44 0.35 -8.62 3.73
C GLU A 44 -0.30 -8.80 2.34
N ALA A 45 -0.94 -7.75 1.81
CA ALA A 45 -1.54 -7.76 0.48
C ALA A 45 -0.50 -7.72 -0.65
N ILE A 46 0.54 -6.88 -0.51
CA ILE A 46 1.55 -6.65 -1.54
C ILE A 46 2.58 -7.77 -1.61
N ARG A 47 2.99 -8.33 -0.46
CA ARG A 47 4.03 -9.36 -0.34
C ARG A 47 3.92 -10.51 -1.35
N PRO A 48 2.75 -11.16 -1.56
CA PRO A 48 2.65 -12.24 -2.54
C PRO A 48 2.81 -11.79 -4.00
N GLN A 49 2.72 -10.49 -4.28
CA GLN A 49 2.81 -9.92 -5.63
C GLN A 49 4.20 -9.38 -5.95
N VAL A 50 5.10 -9.28 -4.96
CA VAL A 50 6.47 -8.80 -5.19
C VAL A 50 7.24 -9.83 -6.04
N GLY A 51 7.86 -9.35 -7.12
CA GLY A 51 8.48 -10.18 -8.15
C GLY A 51 7.52 -10.64 -9.26
N GLY A 52 6.22 -10.32 -9.13
CA GLY A 52 5.21 -10.50 -10.15
C GLY A 52 5.03 -9.28 -11.07
N ALA A 53 3.87 -9.19 -11.71
CA ALA A 53 3.54 -8.05 -12.57
C ALA A 53 3.26 -6.78 -11.73
N PRO A 54 3.77 -5.59 -12.14
CA PRO A 54 3.50 -4.33 -11.42
C PRO A 54 2.01 -4.04 -11.22
N GLY A 55 1.16 -4.42 -12.18
CA GLY A 55 -0.30 -4.28 -12.07
C GLY A 55 -0.91 -5.07 -10.91
N ALA A 56 -0.35 -6.24 -10.56
CA ALA A 56 -0.84 -7.04 -9.45
C ALA A 56 -0.55 -6.37 -8.09
N ILE A 57 0.57 -5.64 -7.97
CA ILE A 57 0.88 -4.84 -6.79
C ILE A 57 -0.11 -3.68 -6.65
N VAL A 58 -0.45 -3.01 -7.76
CA VAL A 58 -1.43 -1.94 -7.80
C VAL A 58 -2.82 -2.44 -7.35
N GLU A 59 -3.27 -3.57 -7.89
CA GLU A 59 -4.55 -4.18 -7.51
C GLU A 59 -4.59 -4.56 -6.03
N ALA A 60 -3.53 -5.22 -5.52
CA ALA A 60 -3.43 -5.61 -4.12
C ALA A 60 -3.43 -4.40 -3.17
N ALA A 61 -2.68 -3.35 -3.50
CA ALA A 61 -2.65 -2.11 -2.73
C ALA A 61 -4.03 -1.44 -2.68
N ASN A 62 -4.70 -1.31 -3.82
CA ASN A 62 -6.03 -0.71 -3.90
C ASN A 62 -7.10 -1.54 -3.16
N ALA A 63 -6.99 -2.87 -3.17
CA ALA A 63 -7.87 -3.75 -2.40
C ALA A 63 -7.70 -3.51 -0.88
N ALA A 64 -6.46 -3.39 -0.40
CA ALA A 64 -6.17 -3.08 1.00
C ALA A 64 -6.66 -1.68 1.41
N LEU A 65 -6.46 -0.66 0.56
CA LEU A 65 -7.01 0.69 0.80
C LEU A 65 -8.54 0.68 0.82
N SER A 66 -9.19 -0.01 -0.12
CA SER A 66 -10.64 -0.14 -0.16
C SER A 66 -11.18 -0.83 1.09
N ALA A 67 -10.49 -1.86 1.59
CA ALA A 67 -10.86 -2.53 2.83
C ALA A 67 -10.68 -1.64 4.07
N TRP A 68 -9.70 -0.74 4.06
CA TRP A 68 -9.56 0.27 5.11
C TRP A 68 -10.71 1.29 5.07
N GLU A 69 -11.02 1.88 3.93
CA GLU A 69 -12.13 2.82 3.77
C GLU A 69 -13.51 2.20 4.11
N GLN A 70 -13.70 0.90 3.86
CA GLN A 70 -14.93 0.20 4.28
C GLN A 70 -15.04 0.08 5.81
N ARG A 71 -13.91 0.02 6.51
CA ARG A 71 -13.87 -0.09 7.97
C ARG A 71 -13.94 1.28 8.66
N ASP A 72 -13.44 2.31 7.99
CA ASP A 72 -13.38 3.68 8.49
C ASP A 72 -14.04 4.61 7.46
N PRO A 73 -15.36 4.87 7.60
CA PRO A 73 -16.12 5.62 6.60
C PRO A 73 -15.68 7.08 6.47
N ASP A 74 -14.96 7.60 7.46
CA ASP A 74 -14.40 8.95 7.48
C ASP A 74 -13.08 9.05 6.70
N VAL A 75 -12.51 7.91 6.30
CA VAL A 75 -11.33 7.85 5.44
C VAL A 75 -11.77 7.70 3.99
N ARG A 76 -11.35 8.65 3.15
CA ARG A 76 -11.51 8.59 1.69
C ARG A 76 -10.27 9.14 1.01
N GLY A 77 -9.72 8.41 0.06
CA GLY A 77 -8.56 8.90 -0.66
C GLY A 77 -8.45 8.42 -2.11
N PRO A 78 -7.39 8.85 -2.79
CA PRO A 78 -7.13 8.49 -4.18
C PRO A 78 -6.77 7.00 -4.30
N ARG A 79 -6.69 6.51 -5.54
CA ARG A 79 -6.26 5.13 -5.82
C ARG A 79 -4.84 5.11 -6.36
N VAL A 80 -4.16 3.99 -6.14
CA VAL A 80 -2.86 3.71 -6.74
C VAL A 80 -3.07 3.48 -8.23
N VAL A 81 -2.36 4.24 -9.07
CA VAL A 81 -2.40 4.12 -10.54
C VAL A 81 -1.18 3.36 -11.04
N ALA A 82 -0.02 3.61 -10.42
CA ALA A 82 1.22 2.96 -10.78
C ALA A 82 2.11 2.76 -9.55
N VAL A 83 2.85 1.66 -9.57
CA VAL A 83 3.96 1.40 -8.66
C VAL A 83 5.18 1.06 -9.51
N ASP A 84 6.28 1.73 -9.27
CA ASP A 84 7.58 1.34 -9.80
C ASP A 84 8.25 0.37 -8.81
N PRO A 85 8.39 -0.92 -9.14
CA PRO A 85 9.00 -1.89 -8.23
C PRO A 85 10.52 -1.74 -8.10
N ALA A 86 11.18 -0.99 -8.99
CA ALA A 86 12.63 -0.81 -8.95
C ALA A 86 13.07 0.17 -7.86
N ASP A 87 12.29 1.22 -7.62
CA ASP A 87 12.58 2.25 -6.60
C ASP A 87 11.48 2.40 -5.54
N GLY A 88 10.35 1.71 -5.71
CA GLY A 88 9.20 1.75 -4.80
C GLY A 88 8.32 3.00 -4.97
N SER A 89 8.51 3.80 -6.03
CA SER A 89 7.73 5.00 -6.29
C SER A 89 6.26 4.67 -6.53
N VAL A 90 5.36 5.50 -5.98
CA VAL A 90 3.90 5.32 -6.08
C VAL A 90 3.26 6.56 -6.68
N THR A 91 2.43 6.35 -7.68
CA THR A 91 1.60 7.41 -8.28
C THR A 91 0.14 7.16 -7.92
N LEU A 92 -0.54 8.22 -7.46
CA LEU A 92 -1.95 8.21 -7.10
C LEU A 92 -2.77 9.04 -8.09
N GLY A 93 -4.04 8.68 -8.28
CA GLY A 93 -4.99 9.36 -9.16
C GLY A 93 -6.43 8.95 -8.96
#